data_AF-A0A7H4PLU5-F1
#
_entry.id   AF-A0A7H4PLU5-F1
#
_cell.length_a   1.000
_cell.length_b   1.000
_cell.length_c   1.000
_cell.angle_alpha   90.00
_cell.angle_beta   90.00
_cell.angle_gamma   90.00
#
_symmetry.space_group_name_H-M   'P 1'
#
loop_
_entity.id
_entity.type
_entity.pdbx_description
1 polymer ?
#
loop_
_entity_poly.entity_id
_entity_poly.type
_entity_poly.pdbx_seq_one_letter_code
_entity_poly.pdbx_strand_id
1 'polypeptide(L)' 'MIDLTLPLTDIHRHLDGNIRAQTILDLGRQYNLALPADTLDTLRPHVQVTQQ' A
#
# COMPACT_ATOMS: atom_id res chain seq x y z
N MET A 1 -1.75 11.28 22.80
CA MET A 1 -3.03 10.75 22.28
C MET A 1 -3.55 11.76 21.26
N ILE A 2 -4.19 11.34 20.17
CA ILE A 2 -4.82 12.26 19.22
C ILE A 2 -5.96 12.98 19.95
N ASP A 3 -6.01 14.31 19.84
CA ASP A 3 -7.13 15.10 20.36
C ASP A 3 -8.33 14.93 19.44
N LEU A 4 -9.42 14.36 19.96
CA LEU A 4 -10.62 14.05 19.19
C LEU A 4 -11.56 15.25 19.05
N THR A 5 -11.26 16.38 19.69
CA THR A 5 -12.04 17.62 19.60
C THR A 5 -11.62 18.52 18.43
N LEU A 6 -10.47 18.21 17.81
CA LEU A 6 -9.94 18.94 16.65
C LEU A 6 -9.97 18.05 15.40
N PRO A 7 -10.27 18.60 14.20
CA PRO A 7 -10.08 17.87 12.94
C PRO A 7 -8.62 17.48 12.75
N LEU A 8 -8.38 16.21 12.39
CA LEU A 8 -7.03 15.69 12.13
C LEU A 8 -6.72 15.75 10.63
N THR A 9 -5.60 16.39 10.28
CA THR A 9 -5.12 16.51 8.90
C THR A 9 -3.79 15.79 8.72
N ASP A 10 -3.58 15.21 7.55
CA ASP A 10 -2.29 14.66 7.09
C ASP A 10 -1.85 15.46 5.87
N ILE A 11 -0.79 16.26 6.01
CA ILE A 11 -0.38 17.26 5.02
C ILE A 11 0.69 16.75 4.06
N HIS A 12 1.32 15.61 4.36
CA HIS A 12 2.36 15.03 3.52
C HIS A 12 2.12 13.53 3.38
N ARG A 13 1.22 13.19 2.45
CA ARG A 13 0.89 11.81 2.13
C ARG A 13 0.99 11.55 0.64
N HIS A 14 1.87 10.62 0.27
CA HIS A 14 1.97 10.13 -1.10
C HIS A 14 0.87 9.09 -1.37
N LEU A 15 -0.03 9.38 -2.31
CA LEU A 15 -1.14 8.49 -2.65
C LEU A 15 -0.65 7.18 -3.28
N ASP A 16 0.25 7.29 -4.25
CA ASP A 16 0.93 6.21 -4.95
C ASP A 16 1.82 5.37 -4.03
N GLY A 17 2.46 6.00 -3.04
CA GLY A 17 3.18 5.31 -1.96
C GLY A 17 2.28 4.65 -0.91
N ASN A 18 0.96 4.77 -1.01
CA ASN A 18 -0.04 4.24 -0.06
C ASN A 18 -1.00 3.21 -0.67
N ILE A 19 -0.65 2.62 -1.82
CA ILE A 19 -1.47 1.56 -2.41
C ILE A 19 -1.42 0.31 -1.54
N ARG A 20 -2.58 -0.27 -1.23
CA ARG A 20 -2.67 -1.51 -0.46
C ARG A 20 -2.07 -2.66 -1.29
N ALA A 21 -1.24 -3.50 -0.68
CA ALA A 21 -0.64 -4.65 -1.37
C ALA A 21 -1.69 -5.60 -2.00
N GLN A 22 -2.84 -5.77 -1.34
CA GLN A 22 -3.97 -6.53 -1.90
C GLN A 22 -4.49 -5.91 -3.20
N THR A 23 -4.61 -4.57 -3.26
CA THR A 23 -5.05 -3.86 -4.47
C THR A 23 -4.06 -4.03 -5.61
N ILE A 24 -2.75 -4.03 -5.33
CA ILE A 24 -1.72 -4.33 -6.35
C ILE A 24 -1.93 -5.74 -6.92
N LEU A 25 -2.14 -6.73 -6.04
CA LEU A 25 -2.35 -8.12 -6.43
C LEU A 25 -3.61 -8.32 -7.28
N ASP A 26 -4.73 -7.71 -6.86
CA ASP A 26 -6.01 -7.83 -7.55
C ASP A 26 -5.97 -7.17 -8.94
N LEU A 27 -5.40 -5.98 -9.04
CA LEU A 27 -5.26 -5.27 -10.31
C LEU A 27 -4.27 -5.98 -11.24
N GLY A 28 -3.17 -6.53 -10.71
CA GLY A 28 -2.23 -7.33 -11.49
C GLY A 28 -2.91 -8.54 -12.13
N ARG A 29 -3.77 -9.24 -11.38
CA ARG A 29 -4.59 -10.35 -11.90
C ARG A 29 -5.62 -9.87 -12.93
N GLN A 30 -6.34 -8.79 -12.63
CA GLN A 30 -7.38 -8.24 -13.52
C GLN A 30 -6.82 -7.87 -14.90
N TYR A 31 -5.65 -7.26 -14.94
CA TYR A 31 -5.03 -6.80 -16.19
C TYR A 31 -3.96 -7.75 -16.73
N ASN A 32 -3.84 -8.97 -16.17
CA ASN A 32 -2.86 -9.98 -16.55
C ASN A 32 -1.41 -9.44 -16.60
N LEU A 33 -1.02 -8.68 -15.57
CA LEU A 33 0.32 -8.14 -15.39
C LEU A 33 1.15 -9.07 -14.51
N ALA A 34 2.38 -9.36 -14.94
CA ALA A 34 3.33 -10.11 -14.13
C ALA A 34 3.72 -9.31 -12.88
N LEU A 35 3.56 -9.92 -11.71
CA LEU A 35 4.00 -9.39 -10.42
C LEU A 35 5.19 -10.23 -9.90
N PRO A 36 6.01 -9.69 -9.00
CA PRO A 36 7.13 -10.44 -8.41
C PRO A 36 6.67 -11.56 -7.45
N ALA A 37 5.36 -11.67 -7.16
CA ALA A 37 4.78 -12.64 -6.24
C ALA A 37 3.25 -12.78 -6.45
N ASP A 38 2.71 -13.97 -6.15
CA ASP A 38 1.29 -14.32 -6.42
C ASP A 38 0.38 -14.34 -5.17
N THR A 39 0.95 -14.11 -3.99
CA THR A 39 0.21 -14.09 -2.72
C THR A 39 0.54 -12.82 -1.94
N LEU A 40 -0.35 -12.43 -1.02
CA LEU A 40 -0.17 -11.20 -0.26
C LEU A 40 1.13 -11.22 0.56
N ASP A 41 1.39 -12.32 1.28
CA ASP A 41 2.56 -12.44 2.15
C ASP A 41 3.88 -12.41 1.36
N THR A 42 3.90 -13.05 0.18
CA THR A 42 5.08 -13.05 -0.68
C THR A 42 5.27 -11.75 -1.45
N LEU A 43 4.20 -10.96 -1.66
CA LEU A 43 4.28 -9.67 -2.37
C LEU A 43 4.77 -8.52 -1.48
N ARG A 44 4.40 -8.51 -0.20
CA ARG A 44 4.70 -7.40 0.73
C ARG A 44 6.17 -6.97 0.76
N PRO A 45 7.17 -7.88 0.80
CA PRO A 45 8.59 -7.49 0.80
C PRO A 45 9.02 -6.70 -0.44
N HIS A 46 8.30 -6.81 -1.55
CA HIS A 46 8.63 -6.13 -2.81
C HIS A 46 7.98 -4.75 -2.96
N VAL A 47 6.90 -4.48 -2.22
CA VAL A 47 6.07 -3.26 -2.41
C VAL A 47 5.97 -2.40 -1.15
N GLN A 48 6.58 -2.82 -0.04
CA GLN A 48 6.64 -2.07 1.21
C GLN A 48 8.07 -1.67 1.51
N VAL A 49 8.30 -0.37 1.71
CA VAL A 49 9.56 0.13 2.24
C VAL A 49 9.56 -0.08 3.75
N THR A 50 10.28 -1.10 4.23
CA THR A 50 10.34 -1.47 5.66
C THR A 50 11.55 -0.86 6.38
N GLN A 51 12.49 -0.26 5.65
CA GLN A 51 13.68 0.40 6.18
C GLN A 51 13.87 1.75 5.49
N GLN A 52 14.12 2.79 6.28
CA GLN A 52 14.53 4.13 5.86
C GLN A 52 15.87 4.45 6.51
#